data_AF-A0A3M1T3J7-F1
#
_entry.id   AF-A0A3M1T3J7-F1
#
_cell.length_a   1.000
_cell.length_b   1.000
_cell.length_c   1.000
_cell.angle_alpha   90.00
_cell.angle_beta   90.00
_cell.angle_gamma   90.00
#
_symmetry.space_group_name_H-M   'P 1'
#
loop_
_entity.id
_entity.type
_entity.pdbx_description
1 polymer ?
#
loop_
_entity_poly.entity_id
_entity_poly.type
_entity_poly.pdbx_seq_one_letter_code
_entity_poly.pdbx_strand_id
1 'polypeptide(L)'
;MGLLDFLDKEKRRERAIEKNTKRAQQKYGDASVRTRALYALRDDGSEAAITGLLRRYDVTVEPGITDREEKEWVCETLAAMGERAVGPIEAYIRARDAVTWPLKALEEIKGPVYTAQFVAKLLERMAGEYQRDHSKKITLMKHLTQLGQRSEAVTDALVAFLDDMDQDTVIGALEALAALDEEGRSREAVLALLKEKGEEHRRIRNSIFELLAHRAWPVTGYKPTVEALIEEPYYLTGDGIVKRRGRE
;
A
#
# COMPACT_ATOMS: atom_id res chain seq x y z
N MET A 1 45.29 16.67 -11.16
CA MET A 1 43.95 17.27 -11.03
C MET A 1 43.79 17.75 -9.59
N GLY A 2 43.36 19.00 -9.39
CA GLY A 2 43.28 19.63 -8.06
C GLY A 2 41.89 19.50 -7.42
N LEU A 3 41.81 19.72 -6.11
CA LEU A 3 40.58 19.66 -5.30
C LEU A 3 39.44 20.55 -5.84
N LEU A 4 39.76 21.68 -6.47
CA LEU A 4 38.78 22.59 -7.08
C LEU A 4 38.08 22.01 -8.33
N ASP A 5 38.78 21.21 -9.14
CA ASP A 5 38.21 20.55 -10.32
C ASP A 5 37.26 19.40 -9.93
N PHE A 6 37.53 18.75 -8.81
CA PHE A 6 36.65 17.72 -8.25
C PHE A 6 35.31 18.31 -7.77
N LEU A 7 35.36 19.41 -7.00
CA LEU A 7 34.16 20.11 -6.52
C LEU A 7 33.28 20.64 -7.66
N ASP A 8 33.89 21.10 -8.76
CA ASP A 8 33.14 21.58 -9.92
C ASP A 8 32.48 20.43 -10.70
N LYS A 9 33.13 19.26 -10.80
CA LYS A 9 32.54 18.05 -11.39
C LYS A 9 31.34 17.54 -10.60
N GLU A 10 31.43 17.52 -9.28
CA GLU A 10 30.34 17.09 -8.40
C GLU A 10 29.11 18.00 -8.54
N LYS A 11 29.30 19.33 -8.48
CA LYS A 11 28.22 20.30 -8.73
C LYS A 11 27.60 20.17 -10.12
N ARG A 12 28.40 19.88 -11.14
CA ARG A 12 27.89 19.63 -12.51
C ARG A 12 27.01 18.39 -12.56
N ARG A 13 27.41 17.31 -11.87
CA ARG A 13 26.65 16.07 -11.75
C ARG A 13 25.32 16.31 -11.02
N GLU A 14 25.34 16.98 -9.86
CA GLU A 14 24.12 17.32 -9.10
C GLU A 14 23.10 18.10 -9.95
N ARG A 15 23.56 19.14 -10.66
CA ARG A 15 22.72 19.92 -11.57
C ARG A 15 22.17 19.08 -12.72
N ALA A 16 22.94 18.12 -13.22
CA ALA A 16 22.48 17.21 -14.26
C ALA A 16 21.38 16.28 -13.73
N ILE A 17 21.54 15.72 -12.53
CA ILE A 17 20.52 14.89 -11.86
C ILE A 17 19.24 15.69 -11.64
N GLU A 18 19.33 16.91 -11.10
CA GLU A 18 18.16 17.77 -10.87
C GLU A 18 17.43 18.07 -12.18
N LYS A 19 18.18 18.43 -13.23
CA LYS A 19 17.64 18.73 -14.56
C LYS A 19 16.95 17.51 -15.17
N ASN A 20 17.56 16.33 -15.08
CA ASN A 20 16.99 15.10 -15.64
C ASN A 20 15.77 14.64 -14.83
N THR A 21 15.78 14.80 -13.51
CA THR A 21 14.61 14.55 -12.66
C THR A 21 13.43 15.41 -13.08
N LYS A 22 13.63 16.73 -13.25
CA LYS A 22 12.58 17.64 -13.73
C LYS A 22 12.06 17.24 -15.11
N ARG A 23 12.95 16.81 -16.01
CA ARG A 23 12.57 16.33 -17.35
C ARG A 23 11.75 15.06 -17.31
N ALA A 24 12.12 14.09 -16.48
CA ALA A 24 11.38 12.83 -16.32
C ALA A 24 9.93 13.05 -15.83
N GLN A 25 9.65 14.17 -15.17
CA GLN A 25 8.32 14.55 -14.68
C GLN A 25 7.49 15.41 -15.65
N GLN A 26 7.99 15.71 -16.85
CA GLN A 26 7.30 16.61 -17.79
C GLN A 26 6.02 15.96 -18.37
N LYS A 27 4.89 16.20 -17.70
CA LYS A 27 3.58 15.64 -18.05
C LYS A 27 3.13 15.93 -19.49
N TYR A 28 3.32 17.17 -19.93
CA TYR A 28 2.93 17.63 -21.27
C TYR A 28 4.13 17.73 -22.23
N GLY A 29 5.29 17.19 -21.83
CA GLY A 29 6.50 17.19 -22.64
C GLY A 29 6.56 16.02 -23.61
N ASP A 30 7.54 16.10 -24.52
CA ASP A 30 7.86 15.02 -25.45
C ASP A 30 8.37 13.78 -24.68
N ALA A 31 7.80 12.60 -25.00
CA ALA A 31 8.18 11.32 -24.41
C ALA A 31 9.68 11.03 -24.59
N SER A 32 10.26 11.35 -25.75
CA SER A 32 11.68 11.15 -26.01
C SER A 32 12.59 11.98 -25.09
N VAL A 33 12.11 13.11 -24.58
CA VAL A 33 12.84 13.93 -23.60
C VAL A 33 12.80 13.29 -22.22
N ARG A 34 11.64 12.77 -21.80
CA ARG A 34 11.50 12.02 -20.54
C ARG A 34 12.36 10.75 -20.57
N THR A 35 12.23 9.95 -21.61
CA THR A 35 12.97 8.70 -21.79
C THR A 35 14.49 8.93 -21.75
N ARG A 36 15.00 9.93 -22.47
CA ARG A 36 16.44 10.28 -22.38
C ARG A 36 16.87 10.71 -20.98
N ALA A 37 16.02 11.44 -20.26
CA ALA A 37 16.33 11.85 -18.90
C ALA A 37 16.34 10.66 -17.93
N LEU A 38 15.40 9.71 -18.08
CA LEU A 38 15.36 8.46 -17.33
C LEU A 38 16.62 7.61 -17.58
N TYR A 39 17.03 7.45 -18.84
CA TYR A 39 18.29 6.77 -19.18
C TYR A 39 19.50 7.45 -18.53
N ALA A 40 19.58 8.78 -18.57
CA ALA A 40 20.68 9.52 -17.95
C ALA A 40 20.72 9.36 -16.41
N LEU A 41 19.57 9.27 -15.75
CA LEU A 41 19.50 9.00 -14.31
C LEU A 41 19.92 7.55 -13.99
N ARG A 42 19.50 6.58 -14.80
CA ARG A 42 19.95 5.19 -14.67
C ARG A 42 21.46 5.08 -14.80
N ASP A 43 22.03 5.67 -15.85
CA ASP A 43 23.46 5.57 -16.16
C ASP A 43 24.33 6.24 -15.08
N ASP A 44 23.80 7.27 -14.41
CA ASP A 44 24.44 7.87 -13.24
C ASP A 44 24.44 6.94 -12.02
N GLY A 45 23.29 6.32 -11.72
CA GLY A 45 23.16 5.25 -10.73
C GLY A 45 23.49 5.62 -9.28
N SER A 46 23.73 6.89 -8.95
CA SER A 46 23.82 7.34 -7.55
C SER A 46 22.48 7.27 -6.84
N GLU A 47 22.52 7.24 -5.51
CA GLU A 47 21.32 7.33 -4.67
C GLU A 47 20.42 8.52 -5.03
N ALA A 48 21.02 9.68 -5.34
CA ALA A 48 20.30 10.87 -5.79
C ALA A 48 19.64 10.66 -7.16
N ALA A 49 20.32 9.99 -8.09
CA ALA A 49 19.75 9.67 -9.40
C ALA A 49 18.65 8.60 -9.33
N ILE A 50 18.79 7.60 -8.45
CA ILE A 50 17.75 6.60 -8.15
C ILE A 50 16.52 7.29 -7.57
N THR A 51 16.72 8.22 -6.63
CA THR A 51 15.66 9.07 -6.11
C THR A 51 15.00 9.86 -7.25
N GLY A 52 15.78 10.38 -8.19
CA GLY A 52 15.29 11.04 -9.40
C GLY A 52 14.44 10.13 -10.32
N LEU A 53 14.81 8.85 -10.48
CA LEU A 53 14.02 7.87 -11.25
C LEU A 53 12.64 7.66 -10.62
N LEU A 54 12.59 7.48 -9.29
CA LEU A 54 11.35 7.29 -8.53
C LEU A 54 10.35 8.43 -8.71
N ARG A 55 10.83 9.66 -8.98
CA ARG A 55 9.98 10.83 -9.26
C ARG A 55 9.11 10.66 -10.50
N ARG A 56 9.39 9.70 -11.38
CA ARG A 56 8.53 9.35 -12.51
C ARG A 56 7.15 8.86 -12.05
N TYR A 57 7.04 8.24 -10.88
CA TYR A 57 5.78 7.73 -10.36
C TYR A 57 4.81 8.81 -9.88
N ASP A 58 5.31 10.03 -9.61
CA ASP A 58 4.50 11.16 -9.16
C ASP A 58 3.61 11.76 -10.27
N VAL A 59 3.84 11.40 -11.52
CA VAL A 59 3.10 11.95 -12.66
C VAL A 59 2.44 10.86 -13.48
N THR A 60 1.27 11.19 -14.03
CA THR A 60 0.58 10.39 -15.04
C THR A 60 0.57 11.18 -16.33
N VAL A 61 1.02 10.56 -17.41
CA VAL A 61 1.12 11.17 -18.75
C VAL A 61 0.15 10.52 -19.73
N GLU A 62 -0.18 11.23 -20.81
CA GLU A 62 -1.00 10.71 -21.91
C GLU A 62 -0.14 10.49 -23.17
N PRO A 63 -0.40 9.44 -23.96
CA PRO A 63 -1.42 8.41 -23.74
C PRO A 63 -1.03 7.44 -22.61
N GLY A 64 -2.02 6.90 -21.89
CA GLY A 64 -1.79 6.00 -20.75
C GLY A 64 -0.92 4.76 -21.02
N ILE A 65 -0.83 4.28 -22.26
CA ILE A 65 0.10 3.20 -22.65
C ILE A 65 1.56 3.63 -22.42
N THR A 66 1.91 4.84 -22.86
CA THR A 66 3.25 5.41 -22.67
C THR A 66 3.57 5.63 -21.20
N ASP A 67 2.59 6.05 -20.39
CA ASP A 67 2.78 6.17 -18.94
C ASP A 67 3.13 4.85 -18.30
N ARG A 68 2.40 3.79 -18.68
CA ARG A 68 2.62 2.45 -18.16
C ARG A 68 3.99 1.92 -18.56
N GLU A 69 4.37 2.02 -19.83
CA GLU A 69 5.67 1.56 -20.34
C GLU A 69 6.84 2.27 -19.66
N GLU A 70 6.76 3.60 -19.48
CA GLU A 70 7.81 4.35 -18.77
C GLU A 70 7.91 3.92 -17.29
N LYS A 71 6.78 3.72 -16.60
CA LYS A 71 6.77 3.29 -15.19
C LYS A 71 7.24 1.85 -14.99
N GLU A 72 6.90 0.97 -15.93
CA GLU A 72 7.36 -0.41 -15.99
C GLU A 72 8.87 -0.47 -16.22
N TRP A 73 9.39 0.29 -17.19
CA TRP A 73 10.83 0.40 -17.43
C TRP A 73 11.59 0.92 -16.20
N VAL A 74 11.04 1.92 -15.48
CA VAL A 74 11.65 2.40 -14.23
C VAL A 74 11.65 1.29 -13.17
N CYS A 75 10.58 0.50 -13.06
CA CYS A 75 10.47 -0.60 -12.11
C CYS A 75 11.55 -1.66 -12.37
N GLU A 76 11.67 -2.11 -13.63
CA GLU A 76 12.70 -3.06 -14.06
C GLU A 76 14.11 -2.51 -13.83
N THR A 77 14.32 -1.22 -14.10
CA THR A 77 15.61 -0.56 -13.87
C THR A 77 15.98 -0.55 -12.39
N LEU A 78 15.04 -0.23 -11.50
CA LEU A 78 15.24 -0.24 -10.06
C LEU A 78 15.53 -1.67 -9.56
N ALA A 79 14.79 -2.66 -10.04
CA ALA A 79 15.02 -4.07 -9.73
C ALA A 79 16.43 -4.53 -10.15
N ALA A 80 16.85 -4.17 -11.37
CA ALA A 80 18.18 -4.49 -11.88
C ALA A 80 19.32 -3.82 -11.09
N MET A 81 19.06 -2.67 -10.45
CA MET A 81 20.02 -2.04 -9.53
C MET A 81 20.18 -2.81 -8.22
N GLY A 82 19.18 -3.61 -7.81
CA GLY A 82 19.21 -4.46 -6.62
C GLY A 82 19.29 -3.66 -5.32
N GLU A 83 20.08 -4.15 -4.37
CA GLU A 83 20.14 -3.63 -2.98
C GLU A 83 20.43 -2.12 -2.89
N ARG A 84 21.16 -1.52 -3.84
CA ARG A 84 21.41 -0.06 -3.82
C ARG A 84 20.15 0.78 -3.99
N ALA A 85 19.09 0.23 -4.58
CA ALA A 85 17.84 0.94 -4.80
C ALA A 85 16.88 0.85 -3.60
N VAL A 86 17.11 -0.07 -2.67
CA VAL A 86 16.21 -0.37 -1.55
C VAL A 86 16.01 0.85 -0.65
N GLY A 87 17.10 1.49 -0.21
CA GLY A 87 17.04 2.70 0.63
C GLY A 87 16.21 3.83 -0.02
N PRO A 88 16.52 4.23 -1.26
CA PRO A 88 15.71 5.19 -2.00
C PRO A 88 14.24 4.80 -2.18
N ILE A 89 13.96 3.53 -2.50
CA ILE A 89 12.59 3.03 -2.68
C ILE A 89 11.81 3.15 -1.37
N GLU A 90 12.38 2.68 -0.25
CA GLU A 90 11.74 2.77 1.06
C GLU A 90 11.48 4.21 1.48
N ALA A 91 12.48 5.10 1.27
CA ALA A 91 12.33 6.53 1.55
C ALA A 91 11.21 7.16 0.71
N TYR A 92 11.11 6.80 -0.56
CA TYR A 92 10.03 7.25 -1.45
C TYR A 92 8.66 6.75 -0.97
N ILE A 93 8.52 5.46 -0.67
CA ILE A 93 7.25 4.87 -0.20
C ILE A 93 6.80 5.53 1.11
N ARG A 94 7.73 5.88 2.01
CA ARG A 94 7.38 6.61 3.23
C ARG A 94 6.88 8.03 2.94
N ALA A 95 7.53 8.75 2.03
CA ALA A 95 7.30 10.17 1.82
C ALA A 95 6.21 10.52 0.77
N ARG A 96 5.77 9.56 -0.05
CA ARG A 96 4.89 9.82 -1.22
C ARG A 96 3.65 8.93 -1.22
N ASP A 97 2.65 9.34 -2.00
CA ASP A 97 1.36 8.63 -2.12
C ASP A 97 1.35 7.62 -3.27
N ALA A 98 2.15 7.86 -4.32
CA ALA A 98 2.24 7.00 -5.50
C ALA A 98 3.08 5.73 -5.24
N VAL A 99 2.59 4.84 -4.38
CA VAL A 99 3.37 3.72 -3.84
C VAL A 99 3.30 2.42 -4.66
N THR A 100 2.34 2.28 -5.59
CA THR A 100 2.09 1.02 -6.32
C THR A 100 3.31 0.45 -7.03
N TRP A 101 4.02 1.27 -7.82
CA TRP A 101 5.19 0.80 -8.58
C TRP A 101 6.45 0.64 -7.72
N PRO A 102 6.79 1.57 -6.81
CA PRO A 102 7.87 1.36 -5.85
C PRO A 102 7.72 0.09 -5.02
N LEU A 103 6.49 -0.28 -4.61
CA LEU A 103 6.23 -1.53 -3.89
C LEU A 103 6.56 -2.75 -4.74
N LYS A 104 6.17 -2.76 -6.03
CA LYS A 104 6.56 -3.83 -6.97
C LYS A 104 8.07 -3.95 -7.11
N ALA A 105 8.78 -2.84 -7.24
CA ALA A 105 10.23 -2.84 -7.32
C ALA A 105 10.86 -3.38 -6.01
N LEU A 106 10.33 -3.00 -4.85
CA LEU A 106 10.81 -3.50 -3.56
C LEU A 106 10.58 -5.02 -3.42
N GLU A 107 9.41 -5.50 -3.82
CA GLU A 107 9.07 -6.92 -3.84
C GLU A 107 10.01 -7.72 -4.75
N GLU A 108 10.31 -7.22 -5.95
CA GLU A 108 11.25 -7.88 -6.87
C GLU A 108 12.67 -7.98 -6.26
N ILE A 109 13.11 -6.97 -5.51
CA ILE A 109 14.47 -6.94 -4.93
C ILE A 109 14.56 -7.75 -3.63
N LYS A 110 13.58 -7.62 -2.73
CA LYS A 110 13.64 -8.14 -1.35
C LYS A 110 12.72 -9.33 -1.09
N GLY A 111 11.83 -9.64 -2.02
CA GLY A 111 10.83 -10.69 -1.89
C GLY A 111 9.61 -10.29 -1.06
N PRO A 112 8.54 -11.09 -1.14
CA PRO A 112 7.23 -10.75 -0.56
C PRO A 112 7.24 -10.68 0.97
N VAL A 113 8.03 -11.52 1.65
CA VAL A 113 8.12 -11.55 3.13
C VAL A 113 8.67 -10.22 3.66
N TYR A 114 9.77 -9.74 3.08
CA TYR A 114 10.37 -8.47 3.49
C TYR A 114 9.43 -7.31 3.22
N THR A 115 8.86 -7.25 2.02
CA THR A 115 7.93 -6.19 1.63
C THR A 115 6.71 -6.14 2.54
N ALA A 116 6.15 -7.30 2.91
CA ALA A 116 5.03 -7.36 3.85
C ALA A 116 5.39 -6.81 5.23
N GLN A 117 6.57 -7.16 5.77
CA GLN A 117 7.04 -6.63 7.05
C GLN A 117 7.29 -5.12 7.00
N PHE A 118 7.86 -4.61 5.89
CA PHE A 118 8.06 -3.19 5.67
C PHE A 118 6.72 -2.44 5.63
N VAL A 119 5.75 -2.95 4.87
CA VAL A 119 4.42 -2.35 4.74
C VAL A 119 3.65 -2.40 6.07
N ALA A 120 3.69 -3.51 6.80
CA ALA A 120 3.05 -3.62 8.11
C ALA A 120 3.59 -2.57 9.10
N LYS A 121 4.92 -2.42 9.19
CA LYS A 121 5.56 -1.40 10.03
C LYS A 121 5.23 0.03 9.58
N LEU A 122 5.05 0.25 8.29
CA LEU A 122 4.64 1.56 7.78
C LEU A 122 3.18 1.87 8.14
N LEU A 123 2.29 0.90 7.96
CA LEU A 123 0.88 0.99 8.33
C LEU A 123 0.72 1.24 9.83
N GLU A 124 1.44 0.52 10.69
CA GLU A 124 1.44 0.74 12.14
C GLU A 124 1.79 2.18 12.51
N ARG A 125 2.78 2.79 11.85
CA ARG A 125 3.13 4.20 12.08
C ARG A 125 2.07 5.19 11.58
N MET A 126 1.37 4.84 10.52
CA MET A 126 0.31 5.67 9.93
C MET A 126 -1.02 5.54 10.69
N ALA A 127 -1.15 4.56 11.59
CA ALA A 127 -2.32 4.41 12.44
C ALA A 127 -2.42 5.60 13.41
N GLY A 128 -3.61 6.21 13.51
CA GLY A 128 -3.84 7.40 14.33
C GLY A 128 -3.31 8.71 13.74
N GLU A 129 -2.57 8.68 12.63
CA GLU A 129 -2.20 9.90 11.90
C GLU A 129 -3.38 10.39 11.05
N TYR A 130 -3.79 11.64 11.29
CA TYR A 130 -4.70 12.32 10.38
C TYR A 130 -4.01 12.54 9.04
N GLN A 131 -4.59 12.00 7.98
CA GLN A 131 -4.16 12.21 6.61
C GLN A 131 -5.35 12.74 5.82
N ARG A 132 -5.12 13.77 5.00
CA ARG A 132 -6.18 14.31 4.15
C ARG A 132 -6.57 13.32 3.03
N ASP A 133 -5.60 12.55 2.55
CA ASP A 133 -5.78 11.55 1.52
C ASP A 133 -5.45 10.17 2.10
N HIS A 134 -6.43 9.28 2.10
CA HIS A 134 -6.36 7.94 2.68
C HIS A 134 -6.01 6.87 1.62
N SER A 135 -5.88 7.25 0.35
CA SER A 135 -5.64 6.33 -0.76
C SER A 135 -4.37 5.50 -0.57
N LYS A 136 -3.34 6.07 0.05
CA LYS A 136 -2.10 5.38 0.38
C LYS A 136 -2.32 4.24 1.38
N LYS A 137 -3.06 4.46 2.47
CA LYS A 137 -3.38 3.42 3.47
C LYS A 137 -4.06 2.22 2.80
N ILE A 138 -5.11 2.50 2.02
CA ILE A 138 -5.87 1.50 1.27
C ILE A 138 -4.97 0.76 0.26
N THR A 139 -4.09 1.49 -0.45
CA THR A 139 -3.17 0.87 -1.41
C THR A 139 -2.18 -0.07 -0.73
N LEU A 140 -1.64 0.31 0.43
CA LEU A 140 -0.75 -0.52 1.23
C LEU A 140 -1.44 -1.79 1.75
N MET A 141 -2.68 -1.67 2.26
CA MET A 141 -3.48 -2.81 2.71
C MET A 141 -3.78 -3.79 1.58
N LYS A 142 -4.19 -3.27 0.41
CA LYS A 142 -4.41 -4.09 -0.79
C LYS A 142 -3.14 -4.82 -1.23
N HIS A 143 -1.99 -4.16 -1.15
CA HIS A 143 -0.72 -4.79 -1.47
C HIS A 143 -0.36 -5.90 -0.48
N LEU A 144 -0.57 -5.70 0.84
CA LEU A 144 -0.42 -6.80 1.82
C LEU A 144 -1.28 -8.01 1.48
N THR A 145 -2.55 -7.79 1.13
CA THR A 145 -3.46 -8.86 0.72
C THR A 145 -2.95 -9.61 -0.51
N GLN A 146 -2.40 -8.89 -1.50
CA GLN A 146 -1.83 -9.50 -2.71
C GLN A 146 -0.58 -10.33 -2.41
N LEU A 147 0.29 -9.87 -1.50
CA LEU A 147 1.48 -10.62 -1.08
C LEU A 147 1.13 -11.91 -0.35
N GLY A 148 -0.06 -11.99 0.28
CA GLY A 148 -0.55 -13.17 0.99
C GLY A 148 0.28 -13.55 2.22
N GLN A 149 1.19 -12.69 2.66
CA GLN A 149 2.08 -12.98 3.79
C GLN A 149 1.35 -12.76 5.11
N ARG A 150 1.26 -13.84 5.90
CA ARG A 150 0.53 -13.85 7.17
C ARG A 150 1.51 -13.83 8.32
N SER A 151 1.27 -12.95 9.28
CA SER A 151 2.01 -12.89 10.54
C SER A 151 1.22 -12.08 11.56
N GLU A 152 1.50 -12.28 12.84
CA GLU A 152 0.89 -11.49 13.91
C GLU A 152 1.08 -9.98 13.69
N ALA A 153 2.28 -9.56 13.28
CA ALA A 153 2.58 -8.15 13.02
C ALA A 153 1.73 -7.56 11.88
N VAL A 154 1.41 -8.34 10.85
CA VAL A 154 0.52 -7.91 9.77
C VAL A 154 -0.90 -7.75 10.29
N THR A 155 -1.41 -8.73 11.06
CA THR A 155 -2.75 -8.66 11.64
C THR A 155 -2.87 -7.49 12.62
N ASP A 156 -1.91 -7.30 13.51
CA ASP A 156 -1.90 -6.24 14.50
C ASP A 156 -1.86 -4.85 13.82
N ALA A 157 -1.07 -4.70 12.76
CA ALA A 157 -1.04 -3.47 11.96
C ALA A 157 -2.39 -3.16 11.28
N LEU A 158 -3.14 -4.18 10.84
CA LEU A 158 -4.47 -4.00 10.24
C LEU A 158 -5.54 -3.70 11.29
N VAL A 159 -5.49 -4.34 12.46
CA VAL A 159 -6.43 -4.10 13.57
C VAL A 159 -6.40 -2.63 14.01
N ALA A 160 -5.22 -1.99 13.98
CA ALA A 160 -5.08 -0.58 14.33
C ALA A 160 -5.90 0.38 13.45
N PHE A 161 -6.32 -0.04 12.25
CA PHE A 161 -7.15 0.76 11.34
C PHE A 161 -8.66 0.53 11.51
N LEU A 162 -9.09 -0.36 12.39
CA LEU A 162 -10.52 -0.54 12.68
C LEU A 162 -11.14 0.69 13.38
N ASP A 163 -10.31 1.52 14.00
CA ASP A 163 -10.69 2.79 14.64
C ASP A 163 -10.35 4.03 13.78
N ASP A 164 -10.02 3.86 12.49
CA ASP A 164 -9.75 5.00 11.61
C ASP A 164 -11.03 5.82 11.37
N MET A 165 -10.88 7.15 11.29
CA MET A 165 -12.00 8.07 11.07
C MET A 165 -12.58 7.95 9.66
N ASP A 166 -11.79 7.48 8.69
CA ASP A 166 -12.22 7.26 7.33
C ASP A 166 -12.80 5.86 7.13
N GLN A 167 -14.08 5.81 6.75
CA GLN A 167 -14.80 4.54 6.57
C GLN A 167 -14.17 3.65 5.49
N ASP A 168 -13.63 4.23 4.41
CA ASP A 168 -13.02 3.44 3.33
C ASP A 168 -11.72 2.77 3.81
N THR A 169 -10.97 3.43 4.69
CA THR A 169 -9.81 2.84 5.39
C THR A 169 -10.23 1.69 6.30
N VAL A 170 -11.27 1.87 7.13
CA VAL A 170 -11.80 0.80 8.00
C VAL A 170 -12.26 -0.40 7.17
N ILE A 171 -12.98 -0.18 6.07
CA ILE A 171 -13.43 -1.24 5.16
C ILE A 171 -12.23 -1.95 4.53
N GLY A 172 -11.22 -1.21 4.07
CA GLY A 172 -9.99 -1.79 3.52
C GLY A 172 -9.24 -2.66 4.54
N ALA A 173 -9.24 -2.26 5.81
CA ALA A 173 -8.66 -3.06 6.89
C ALA A 173 -9.46 -4.34 7.13
N LEU A 174 -10.80 -4.26 7.17
CA LEU A 174 -11.67 -5.44 7.27
C LEU A 174 -11.48 -6.41 6.11
N GLU A 175 -11.40 -5.93 4.88
CA GLU A 175 -11.13 -6.76 3.70
C GLU A 175 -9.76 -7.46 3.79
N ALA A 176 -8.73 -6.74 4.25
CA ALA A 176 -7.39 -7.32 4.43
C ALA A 176 -7.35 -8.35 5.57
N LEU A 177 -8.02 -8.10 6.70
CA LEU A 177 -8.16 -9.05 7.80
C LEU A 177 -8.92 -10.31 7.35
N ALA A 178 -9.99 -10.14 6.59
CA ALA A 178 -10.74 -11.24 6.00
C ALA A 178 -9.88 -12.12 5.08
N ALA A 179 -8.82 -11.58 4.47
CA ALA A 179 -7.91 -12.35 3.62
C ALA A 179 -6.71 -12.95 4.39
N LEU A 180 -6.18 -12.24 5.38
CA LEU A 180 -4.89 -12.54 5.99
C LEU A 180 -4.96 -13.12 7.42
N ASP A 181 -5.96 -12.75 8.22
CA ASP A 181 -6.14 -13.29 9.57
C ASP A 181 -6.97 -14.56 9.49
N GLU A 182 -6.35 -15.74 9.54
CA GLU A 182 -7.07 -17.02 9.54
C GLU A 182 -7.43 -17.49 10.95
N GLU A 183 -6.54 -17.24 11.90
CA GLU A 183 -6.64 -17.72 13.27
C GLU A 183 -7.66 -16.94 14.11
N GLY A 184 -8.17 -15.82 13.59
CA GLY A 184 -9.20 -15.03 14.27
C GLY A 184 -8.65 -14.17 15.38
N ARG A 185 -7.39 -13.73 15.26
CA ARG A 185 -6.77 -12.83 16.24
C ARG A 185 -7.50 -11.48 16.30
N SER A 186 -8.01 -11.01 15.17
CA SER A 186 -8.80 -9.77 15.07
C SER A 186 -10.29 -9.95 15.41
N ARG A 187 -10.76 -11.18 15.68
CA ARG A 187 -12.19 -11.48 15.91
C ARG A 187 -12.84 -10.55 16.93
N GLU A 188 -12.18 -10.40 18.08
CA GLU A 188 -12.70 -9.60 19.18
C GLU A 188 -12.81 -8.11 18.80
N ALA A 189 -11.79 -7.56 18.13
CA ALA A 189 -11.79 -6.18 17.66
C ALA A 189 -12.85 -5.93 16.58
N VAL A 190 -13.06 -6.89 15.66
CA VAL A 190 -14.09 -6.82 14.62
C VAL A 190 -15.51 -6.83 15.23
N LEU A 191 -15.75 -7.67 16.24
CA LEU A 191 -17.05 -7.72 16.92
C LEU A 191 -17.30 -6.50 17.81
N ALA A 192 -16.26 -5.97 18.46
CA ALA A 192 -16.33 -4.71 19.17
C ALA A 192 -16.69 -3.55 18.22
N LEU A 193 -16.07 -3.50 17.03
CA LEU A 193 -16.40 -2.52 15.99
C LEU A 193 -17.85 -2.64 15.53
N LEU A 194 -18.37 -3.86 15.36
CA LEU A 194 -19.78 -4.08 15.02
C LEU A 194 -20.70 -3.51 16.10
N LYS A 195 -20.38 -3.74 17.37
CA LYS A 195 -21.16 -3.19 18.48
C LYS A 195 -21.14 -1.67 18.52
N GLU A 196 -19.98 -1.07 18.27
CA GLU A 196 -19.79 0.38 18.37
C GLU A 196 -20.40 1.13 17.18
N LYS A 197 -20.10 0.69 15.96
CA LYS A 197 -20.41 1.43 14.72
C LYS A 197 -21.49 0.76 13.87
N GLY A 198 -21.91 -0.46 14.21
CA GLY A 198 -22.77 -1.27 13.37
C GLY A 198 -24.14 -0.66 13.12
N GLU A 199 -24.75 0.03 14.09
CA GLU A 199 -26.06 0.67 13.91
C GLU A 199 -26.03 1.79 12.87
N GLU A 200 -25.04 2.68 12.97
CA GLU A 200 -24.96 3.92 12.19
C GLU A 200 -24.24 3.74 10.85
N HIS A 201 -23.29 2.81 10.75
CA HIS A 201 -22.40 2.67 9.60
C HIS A 201 -22.68 1.40 8.79
N ARG A 202 -23.72 1.45 7.95
CA ARG A 202 -24.17 0.29 7.14
C ARG A 202 -23.06 -0.36 6.29
N ARG A 203 -22.14 0.41 5.71
CA ARG A 203 -21.05 -0.13 4.89
C ARG A 203 -20.07 -0.94 5.74
N ILE A 204 -19.67 -0.41 6.90
CA ILE A 204 -18.83 -1.12 7.88
C ILE A 204 -19.54 -2.38 8.39
N ARG A 205 -20.82 -2.26 8.78
CA ARG A 205 -21.66 -3.41 9.19
C ARG A 205 -21.65 -4.54 8.14
N ASN A 206 -21.87 -4.20 6.88
CA ASN A 206 -21.87 -5.18 5.79
C ASN A 206 -20.50 -5.83 5.56
N SER A 207 -19.41 -5.06 5.63
CA SER A 207 -18.05 -5.59 5.52
C SER A 207 -17.70 -6.53 6.67
N ILE A 208 -18.14 -6.22 7.90
CA ILE A 208 -17.97 -7.11 9.05
C ILE A 208 -18.73 -8.43 8.83
N PHE A 209 -19.97 -8.39 8.37
CA PHE A 209 -20.73 -9.63 8.12
C PHE A 209 -20.16 -10.45 6.96
N GLU A 210 -19.65 -9.83 5.90
CA GLU A 210 -18.93 -10.56 4.84
C GLU A 210 -17.68 -11.25 5.41
N LEU A 211 -16.91 -10.55 6.25
CA LEU A 211 -15.73 -11.10 6.93
C LEU A 211 -16.12 -12.29 7.81
N LEU A 212 -17.10 -12.12 8.71
CA LEU A 212 -17.55 -13.18 9.62
C LEU A 212 -18.09 -14.38 8.85
N ALA A 213 -18.82 -14.16 7.75
CA ALA A 213 -19.31 -15.23 6.88
C ALA A 213 -18.18 -15.95 6.13
N HIS A 214 -17.18 -15.21 5.66
CA HIS A 214 -16.03 -15.77 4.97
C HIS A 214 -15.14 -16.61 5.89
N ARG A 215 -14.92 -16.13 7.11
CA ARG A 215 -14.03 -16.76 8.09
C ARG A 215 -14.71 -17.79 8.99
N ALA A 216 -16.04 -17.80 9.01
CA ALA A 216 -16.85 -18.64 9.90
C ALA A 216 -16.43 -18.52 11.37
N TRP A 217 -16.00 -17.32 11.80
CA TRP A 217 -15.64 -17.10 13.19
C TRP A 217 -16.87 -17.13 14.09
N PRO A 218 -16.79 -17.76 15.28
CA PRO A 218 -17.89 -17.73 16.22
C PRO A 218 -18.13 -16.29 16.70
N VAL A 219 -19.36 -15.97 17.07
CA VAL A 219 -19.73 -14.66 17.65
C VAL A 219 -20.02 -14.74 19.14
N THR A 220 -19.47 -15.76 19.82
CA THR A 220 -19.58 -15.93 21.29
C THR A 220 -19.22 -14.63 22.01
N GLY A 221 -20.07 -14.20 22.95
CA GLY A 221 -19.98 -12.91 23.65
C GLY A 221 -20.73 -11.76 22.99
N TYR A 222 -21.03 -11.85 21.69
CA TYR A 222 -21.66 -10.78 20.90
C TYR A 222 -22.96 -11.22 20.21
N LYS A 223 -23.49 -12.40 20.53
CA LYS A 223 -24.74 -12.92 19.92
C LYS A 223 -25.88 -11.90 19.91
N PRO A 224 -26.23 -11.20 21.02
CA PRO A 224 -27.33 -10.23 21.00
C PRO A 224 -27.08 -9.06 20.03
N THR A 225 -25.84 -8.56 19.97
CA THR A 225 -25.44 -7.51 19.03
C THR A 225 -25.56 -7.98 17.59
N VAL A 226 -25.09 -9.19 17.29
CA VAL A 226 -25.19 -9.77 15.95
C VAL A 226 -26.65 -9.99 15.56
N GLU A 227 -27.47 -10.56 16.43
CA GLU A 227 -28.90 -10.80 16.18
C GLU A 227 -29.68 -9.50 15.92
N ALA A 228 -29.34 -8.41 16.62
CA ALA A 228 -29.98 -7.11 16.44
C ALA A 228 -29.61 -6.42 15.11
N LEU A 229 -28.41 -6.70 14.57
CA LEU A 229 -27.84 -5.98 13.44
C LEU A 229 -27.79 -6.78 12.13
N ILE A 230 -27.92 -8.09 12.20
CA ILE A 230 -27.79 -8.95 11.03
C ILE A 230 -29.00 -8.77 10.09
N GLU A 231 -28.70 -8.60 8.81
CA GLU A 231 -29.68 -8.39 7.74
C GLU A 231 -29.37 -9.32 6.57
N GLU A 232 -30.35 -9.53 5.68
CA GLU A 232 -30.13 -10.25 4.44
C GLU A 232 -28.98 -9.60 3.62
N PRO A 233 -28.12 -10.41 2.97
CA PRO A 233 -28.23 -11.86 2.77
C PRO A 233 -27.64 -12.73 3.90
N TYR A 234 -27.27 -12.16 5.04
CA TYR A 234 -26.63 -12.89 6.12
C TYR A 234 -27.64 -13.48 7.11
N TYR A 235 -27.24 -14.55 7.80
CA TYR A 235 -27.99 -15.15 8.90
C TYR A 235 -27.04 -15.77 9.92
N LEU A 236 -27.49 -15.87 11.18
CA LEU A 236 -26.75 -16.47 12.28
C LEU A 236 -27.22 -17.92 12.47
N THR A 237 -26.27 -18.87 12.51
CA THR A 237 -26.57 -20.28 12.81
C THR A 237 -26.74 -20.50 14.32
N GLY A 238 -27.33 -21.64 14.72
CA GLY A 238 -27.43 -22.03 16.13
C GLY A 238 -26.07 -22.10 16.85
N ASP A 239 -25.02 -22.48 16.13
CA ASP A 239 -23.64 -22.54 16.62
C ASP A 239 -23.00 -21.15 16.79
N GLY A 240 -23.71 -20.07 16.43
CA GLY A 240 -23.20 -18.71 16.51
C GLY A 240 -22.19 -18.38 15.41
N ILE A 241 -22.38 -18.94 14.21
CA ILE A 241 -21.58 -18.63 13.02
C ILE A 241 -22.43 -17.82 12.05
N VAL A 242 -21.87 -16.75 11.49
CA VAL A 242 -22.52 -15.99 10.43
C VAL A 242 -22.36 -16.74 9.11
N LYS A 243 -23.44 -16.85 8.33
CA LYS A 243 -23.42 -17.40 6.97
C LYS A 243 -24.15 -16.46 6.02
N ARG A 244 -23.86 -16.59 4.72
CA ARG A 244 -24.50 -15.83 3.64
C ARG A 244 -25.40 -16.75 2.82
N ARG A 245 -26.65 -16.36 2.59
CA ARG A 245 -27.57 -17.09 1.70
C ARG A 245 -27.03 -17.09 0.27
N GLY A 246 -27.02 -18.24 -0.39
CA GLY A 246 -26.61 -18.39 -1.80
C GLY A 246 -25.11 -18.58 -2.06
N ARG A 247 -24.28 -18.70 -1.01
CA ARG A 247 -22.94 -19.32 -1.10
C ARG A 247 -23.06 -20.70 -0.45
N GLU A 248 -22.97 -21.76 -1.25
CA GLU A 248 -22.73 -23.13 -0.75
C GLU A 248 -21.27 -23.27 -0.28
#